data_AF-A0A101HNN5-F1
#
_entry.id   AF-A0A101HNN5-F1
#
_cell.length_a   1.000
_cell.length_b   1.000
_cell.length_c   1.000
_cell.angle_alpha   90.00
_cell.angle_beta   90.00
_cell.angle_gamma   90.00
#
_symmetry.space_group_name_H-M   'P 1'
#
loop_
_entity.id
_entity.type
_entity.pdbx_description
1 polymer ?
#
loop_
_entity_poly.entity_id
_entity_poly.type
_entity_poly.pdbx_seq_one_letter_code
_entity_poly.pdbx_strand_id
1 'polypeptide(L)'
;MAVERRKYWLRHIILIAVVVVVLFPMVWLITTSIRRDQAAFSSRLFSTRVTLQHYRNLLFPERSVGRLVLDLQSATYATGDYRGKSQEDLKNTVEKFLTKFDSLMDESEEMVRAVEGGTAAIESNLVEMESMIIKEMNELRLKDKVLFEERLKEIGGLDELKTAYAVGEILQTASPSLEGTYPFYIGLLGERSSQVIESLEAYRNLYEEVFRHRDETLLAIETLEFENKKEVVESLNSVEDYISLSGIDYSEWRRVEWLQVINRYLREVESSMPEDQASELNRIRTGLYDSFRSAGNAWEAAAASSAALSEELSFLAETAFGTDYYEYLAANEKLEAIKKNLESTEKALVVSNSALGELEDSFEVALPTVVSETRKLSAVVPPLQMIITKGAGNSTAVTEAKVRSSLERIDSAKETIDLLQRQLSSMQNVRGLSTSLSDLSDKMAWFLGNGEALVSASANSEVLKGADVIDIALSNLSRVLPVLEMSVAEYIEVSERTIALTTELESLKKSMEDLENRISELQEEAERAEREHAKVLEAISIQAAMLFVEEEITSLEGARNYVSKLSGVLNNYFNIRASTRYRTLLWYDDFIRADLEAKEG
;
A
#
# COMPACT_ATOMS: atom_id res chain seq x y z
N MET A 1 -69.72 52.16 0.02
CA MET A 1 -69.71 51.77 1.45
C MET A 1 -68.60 50.76 1.63
N ALA A 2 -67.46 51.18 2.17
CA ALA A 2 -66.28 50.35 2.35
C ALA A 2 -66.40 49.59 3.68
N VAL A 3 -66.21 48.26 3.66
CA VAL A 3 -65.91 47.46 4.86
C VAL A 3 -64.74 46.54 4.53
N GLU A 4 -63.68 46.70 5.30
CA GLU A 4 -62.32 46.23 5.09
C GLU A 4 -62.21 44.69 5.15
N ARG A 5 -61.77 44.05 4.07
CA ARG A 5 -61.25 42.67 4.08
C ARG A 5 -59.72 42.68 4.27
N ARG A 6 -59.24 43.07 5.46
CA ARG A 6 -57.82 42.92 5.84
C ARG A 6 -57.70 42.25 7.22
N LYS A 7 -56.83 41.23 7.31
CA LYS A 7 -56.28 40.57 8.53
C LYS A 7 -57.07 39.48 9.29
N TYR A 8 -57.87 38.61 8.63
CA TYR A 8 -58.43 37.43 9.33
C TYR A 8 -57.48 36.22 9.41
N TRP A 9 -56.64 35.98 8.41
CA TRP A 9 -55.72 34.82 8.39
C TRP A 9 -54.63 34.93 9.46
N LEU A 10 -54.07 36.13 9.65
CA LEU A 10 -53.07 36.40 10.68
C LEU A 10 -53.64 36.18 12.09
N ARG A 11 -54.90 36.56 12.32
CA ARG A 11 -55.61 36.28 13.57
C ARG A 11 -55.79 34.78 13.81
N HIS A 12 -56.10 34.00 12.77
CA HIS A 12 -56.20 32.53 12.90
C HIS A 12 -54.85 31.89 13.21
N ILE A 13 -53.76 32.34 12.58
CA ILE A 13 -52.41 31.85 12.88
C ILE A 13 -52.01 32.18 14.31
N ILE A 14 -52.26 33.42 14.77
CA ILE A 14 -51.98 33.81 16.16
C ILE A 14 -52.83 32.99 17.13
N LEU A 15 -54.10 32.75 16.81
CA LEU A 15 -54.99 31.98 17.67
C LEU A 15 -54.59 30.50 17.74
N ILE A 16 -54.17 29.90 16.61
CA ILE A 16 -53.57 28.56 16.59
C ILE A 16 -52.28 28.53 17.40
N ALA A 17 -51.39 29.51 17.23
CA ALA A 17 -50.15 29.59 17.99
C ALA A 17 -50.41 29.71 19.50
N VAL A 18 -51.36 30.54 19.92
CA VAL A 18 -51.77 30.67 21.33
C VAL A 18 -52.37 29.37 21.85
N VAL A 19 -53.24 28.71 21.08
CA VAL A 19 -53.83 27.42 21.45
C VAL A 19 -52.75 26.35 21.59
N VAL A 20 -51.78 26.28 20.66
CA VAL A 20 -50.66 25.33 20.74
C VAL A 20 -49.77 25.63 21.95
N VAL A 21 -49.39 26.89 22.19
CA VAL A 21 -48.54 27.24 23.35
C VAL A 21 -49.22 26.93 24.68
N VAL A 22 -50.54 27.10 24.77
CA VAL A 22 -51.31 26.79 25.99
C VAL A 22 -51.59 25.29 26.15
N LEU A 23 -51.93 24.59 25.07
CA LEU A 23 -52.26 23.16 25.13
C LEU A 23 -51.04 22.26 25.12
N PHE A 24 -49.92 22.68 24.53
CA PHE A 24 -48.72 21.85 24.43
C PHE A 24 -48.21 21.35 25.79
N PRO A 25 -48.13 22.18 26.86
CA PRO A 25 -47.78 21.69 28.19
C PRO A 25 -48.77 20.63 28.71
N MET A 26 -50.07 20.79 28.48
CA MET A 26 -51.11 19.84 28.90
C MET A 26 -51.01 18.52 28.12
N VAL A 27 -50.86 18.60 26.79
CA VAL A 27 -50.68 17.43 25.93
C VAL A 27 -49.40 16.69 26.30
N TRP A 28 -48.30 17.41 26.52
CA TRP A 28 -47.05 16.83 26.97
C TRP A 28 -47.19 16.12 28.32
N LEU A 29 -47.89 16.72 29.28
CA LEU A 29 -48.14 16.09 30.58
C LEU A 29 -48.96 14.80 30.43
N ILE A 30 -50.01 14.82 29.60
CA ILE A 30 -50.84 13.65 29.30
C ILE A 30 -50.02 12.56 28.60
N THR A 31 -49.27 12.89 27.56
CA THR A 31 -48.49 11.88 26.82
C THR A 31 -47.34 11.31 27.66
N THR A 32 -46.74 12.13 28.52
CA THR A 32 -45.66 11.70 29.42
C THR A 32 -46.18 10.88 30.60
N SER A 33 -47.42 11.12 31.04
CA SER A 33 -48.04 10.34 32.13
C SER A 33 -48.52 8.94 31.71
N ILE A 34 -48.73 8.72 30.40
CA ILE A 34 -49.30 7.49 29.83
C ILE A 34 -48.23 6.58 29.20
N ARG A 35 -47.00 7.07 28.97
CA ARG A 35 -45.92 6.26 28.38
C ARG A 35 -45.31 5.28 29.40
N ARG A 36 -44.94 4.08 28.94
CA ARG A 36 -44.22 3.07 29.75
C ARG A 36 -42.71 3.35 29.83
N ASP A 37 -42.13 3.96 28.80
CA ASP A 37 -40.68 4.18 28.68
C ASP A 37 -40.27 5.49 29.36
N GLN A 38 -39.09 5.58 29.96
CA GLN A 38 -38.60 6.84 30.54
C GLN A 38 -38.39 7.92 29.45
N ALA A 39 -38.69 9.18 29.77
CA ALA A 39 -38.67 10.31 28.83
C ALA A 39 -37.30 10.54 28.14
N ALA A 40 -36.21 10.14 28.78
CA ALA A 40 -34.84 10.32 28.28
C ALA A 40 -34.49 9.48 27.03
N PHE A 41 -35.21 8.39 26.75
CA PHE A 41 -34.80 7.40 25.73
C PHE A 41 -35.65 7.42 24.45
N SER A 42 -36.60 8.36 24.30
CA SER A 42 -37.35 8.53 23.04
C SER A 42 -37.82 9.96 22.85
N SER A 43 -37.46 10.56 21.70
CA SER A 43 -37.78 11.93 21.30
C SER A 43 -39.18 12.10 20.69
N ARG A 44 -39.97 11.03 20.59
CA ARG A 44 -41.34 11.08 20.03
C ARG A 44 -42.35 11.54 21.08
N LEU A 45 -43.24 12.45 20.69
CA LEU A 45 -44.28 13.04 21.55
C LEU A 45 -45.35 12.01 22.01
N PHE A 46 -45.53 10.93 21.25
CA PHE A 46 -46.41 9.80 21.58
C PHE A 46 -45.58 8.52 21.57
N SER A 47 -45.57 7.76 22.68
CA SER A 47 -44.92 6.44 22.73
C SER A 47 -45.79 5.40 22.02
N THR A 48 -45.15 4.44 21.36
CA THR A 48 -45.80 3.24 20.80
C THR A 48 -46.18 2.24 21.89
N ARG A 49 -45.70 2.40 23.13
CA ARG A 49 -45.99 1.57 24.30
C ARG A 49 -46.64 2.41 25.41
N VAL A 50 -47.97 2.32 25.47
CA VAL A 50 -48.81 3.03 26.45
C VAL A 50 -49.09 2.12 27.65
N THR A 51 -49.04 2.66 28.87
CA THR A 51 -49.45 1.97 30.10
C THR A 51 -50.22 2.90 31.03
N LEU A 52 -51.30 2.39 31.65
CA LEU A 52 -52.04 3.08 32.70
C LEU A 52 -51.51 2.77 34.10
N GLN A 53 -50.41 2.01 34.20
CA GLN A 53 -49.84 1.57 35.46
C GLN A 53 -49.46 2.73 36.37
N HIS A 54 -48.97 3.85 35.81
CA HIS A 54 -48.64 5.05 36.59
C HIS A 54 -49.88 5.65 37.27
N TYR A 55 -51.01 5.73 36.57
CA TYR A 55 -52.28 6.20 37.12
C TYR A 55 -52.87 5.22 38.13
N ARG A 56 -52.79 3.92 37.85
CA ARG A 56 -53.21 2.86 38.79
C ARG A 56 -52.43 2.96 40.09
N ASN A 57 -51.10 3.10 40.02
CA ASN A 57 -50.23 3.21 41.18
C ASN A 57 -50.41 4.53 41.94
N LEU A 58 -50.82 5.61 41.26
CA LEU A 58 -51.09 6.89 41.92
C LEU A 58 -52.42 6.88 42.70
N LEU A 59 -53.47 6.31 42.10
CA LEU A 59 -54.82 6.27 42.68
C LEU A 59 -54.99 5.13 43.67
N PHE A 60 -54.29 4.02 43.44
CA PHE A 60 -54.27 2.82 44.27
C PHE A 60 -52.82 2.38 44.46
N PRO A 61 -52.07 3.05 45.35
CA PRO A 61 -50.68 2.68 45.61
C PRO A 61 -50.63 1.26 46.17
N GLU A 62 -50.20 0.31 45.33
CA GLU A 62 -49.94 -1.06 45.74
C GLU A 62 -48.73 -1.05 46.67
N ARG A 63 -48.90 -1.63 47.86
CA ARG A 63 -47.81 -1.73 48.83
C ARG A 63 -46.79 -2.73 48.29
N SER A 64 -45.53 -2.31 48.21
CA SER A 64 -44.44 -3.23 47.85
C SER A 64 -44.36 -4.37 48.85
N VAL A 65 -43.82 -5.53 48.43
CA VAL A 65 -43.63 -6.70 49.29
C VAL A 65 -42.92 -6.32 50.60
N GLY A 66 -41.84 -5.52 50.52
CA GLY A 66 -41.14 -5.03 51.71
C GLY A 66 -41.99 -4.12 52.62
N ARG A 67 -42.89 -3.31 52.04
CA ARG A 67 -43.83 -2.50 52.83
C ARG A 67 -44.90 -3.36 53.50
N LEU A 68 -45.43 -4.37 52.80
CA LEU A 68 -46.36 -5.34 53.37
C LEU A 68 -45.75 -6.11 54.55
N VAL A 69 -44.48 -6.52 54.46
CA VAL A 69 -43.76 -7.17 55.57
C VAL A 69 -43.64 -6.25 56.79
N LEU A 70 -43.27 -4.98 56.59
CA LEU A 70 -43.19 -3.99 57.67
C LEU A 70 -44.56 -3.69 58.27
N ASP A 71 -45.61 -3.66 57.46
CA ASP A 71 -46.99 -3.45 57.89
C ASP A 71 -47.54 -4.68 58.65
N LEU A 72 -47.15 -5.88 58.25
CA LEU A 72 -47.47 -7.13 58.95
C LEU A 72 -46.79 -7.17 60.31
N GLN A 73 -45.50 -6.81 60.39
CA GLN A 73 -44.76 -6.73 61.65
C GLN A 73 -45.37 -5.67 62.57
N SER A 74 -45.65 -4.47 62.06
CA SER A 74 -46.24 -3.40 62.87
C SER A 74 -47.67 -3.71 63.35
N ALA A 75 -48.49 -4.36 62.53
CA ALA A 75 -49.80 -4.85 62.95
C ALA A 75 -49.71 -5.97 64.00
N THR A 76 -48.77 -6.90 63.84
CA THR A 76 -48.56 -8.03 64.78
C THR A 76 -48.09 -7.56 66.16
N TYR A 77 -47.18 -6.58 66.19
CA TYR A 77 -46.67 -6.00 67.43
C TYR A 77 -47.52 -4.83 67.96
N ALA A 78 -48.63 -4.50 67.28
CA ALA A 78 -49.50 -3.35 67.59
C ALA A 78 -48.72 -2.03 67.76
N THR A 79 -47.72 -1.81 66.91
CA THR A 79 -46.87 -0.62 66.91
C THR A 79 -47.29 0.38 65.82
N GLY A 80 -46.89 1.64 65.97
CA GLY A 80 -47.22 2.71 65.00
C GLY A 80 -48.74 2.95 64.87
N ASP A 81 -49.25 2.94 63.64
CA ASP A 81 -50.64 3.22 63.27
C ASP A 81 -51.66 2.14 63.73
N TYR A 82 -51.17 1.05 64.32
CA TYR A 82 -51.99 -0.08 64.81
C TYR A 82 -52.12 -0.10 66.33
N ARG A 83 -51.55 0.89 67.02
CA ARG A 83 -51.59 1.01 68.49
C ARG A 83 -53.00 1.34 68.98
N GLY A 84 -53.53 0.54 69.91
CA GLY A 84 -54.87 0.74 70.49
C GLY A 84 -56.04 0.17 69.68
N LYS A 85 -55.77 -0.56 68.59
CA LYS A 85 -56.80 -1.32 67.87
C LYS A 85 -57.21 -2.58 68.63
N SER A 86 -58.43 -3.04 68.41
CA SER A 86 -58.92 -4.27 69.04
C SER A 86 -58.17 -5.50 68.52
N GLN A 87 -58.11 -6.56 69.32
CA GLN A 87 -57.45 -7.82 68.93
C GLN A 87 -58.11 -8.44 67.68
N GLU A 88 -59.42 -8.31 67.54
CA GLU A 88 -60.19 -8.76 66.36
C GLU A 88 -59.78 -7.97 65.10
N ASP A 89 -59.64 -6.65 65.22
CA ASP A 89 -59.25 -5.78 64.09
C ASP A 89 -57.80 -6.02 63.64
N LEU A 90 -56.89 -6.26 64.59
CA LEU A 90 -55.50 -6.60 64.29
C LEU A 90 -55.42 -7.95 63.59
N LYS A 91 -56.15 -8.96 64.06
CA LYS A 91 -56.21 -10.28 63.44
C LYS A 91 -56.71 -10.20 62.00
N ASN A 92 -57.83 -9.50 61.75
CA ASN A 92 -58.38 -9.32 60.41
C ASN A 92 -57.42 -8.55 59.49
N THR A 93 -56.67 -7.59 60.03
CA THR A 93 -55.70 -6.80 59.26
C THR A 93 -54.47 -7.64 58.86
N VAL A 94 -53.94 -8.43 59.80
CA VAL A 94 -52.82 -9.34 59.55
C VAL A 94 -53.22 -10.40 58.53
N GLU A 95 -54.41 -11.00 58.67
CA GLU A 95 -54.95 -11.99 57.73
C GLU A 95 -55.06 -11.39 56.31
N LYS A 96 -55.59 -10.17 56.18
CA LYS A 96 -55.66 -9.47 54.90
C LYS A 96 -54.28 -9.22 54.27
N PHE A 97 -53.26 -8.91 55.07
CA PHE A 97 -51.90 -8.73 54.57
C PHE A 97 -51.24 -10.05 54.18
N LEU A 98 -51.47 -11.14 54.93
CA LEU A 98 -51.01 -12.48 54.55
C LEU A 98 -51.63 -12.91 53.23
N THR A 99 -52.95 -12.81 53.07
CA THR A 99 -53.61 -13.16 51.80
C THR A 99 -53.09 -12.32 50.62
N LYS A 100 -52.78 -11.03 50.84
CA LYS A 100 -52.22 -10.18 49.79
C LYS A 100 -50.76 -10.51 49.48
N PHE A 101 -49.98 -10.92 50.49
CA PHE A 101 -48.62 -11.39 50.31
C PHE A 101 -48.59 -12.70 49.52
N ASP A 102 -49.43 -13.68 49.89
CA ASP A 102 -49.56 -14.96 49.18
C ASP A 102 -49.94 -14.72 47.71
N SER A 103 -50.95 -13.86 47.46
CA SER A 103 -51.34 -13.48 46.10
C SER A 103 -50.22 -12.84 45.28
N LEU A 104 -49.31 -12.07 45.90
CA LEU A 104 -48.17 -11.47 45.20
C LEU A 104 -47.05 -12.49 44.95
N MET A 105 -46.89 -13.46 45.85
CA MET A 105 -45.95 -14.57 45.66
C MET A 105 -46.42 -15.49 44.52
N ASP A 106 -47.71 -15.82 44.47
CA ASP A 106 -48.32 -16.58 43.37
C ASP A 106 -48.14 -15.86 42.02
N GLU A 107 -48.39 -14.55 41.97
CA GLU A 107 -48.18 -13.74 40.77
C GLU A 107 -46.70 -13.71 40.35
N SER A 108 -45.78 -13.66 41.32
CA SER A 108 -44.35 -13.73 41.06
C SER A 108 -43.92 -15.10 40.53
N GLU A 109 -44.47 -16.19 41.06
CA GLU A 109 -44.20 -17.56 40.59
C GLU A 109 -44.74 -17.76 39.18
N GLU A 110 -45.93 -17.23 38.88
CA GLU A 110 -46.50 -17.24 37.53
C GLU A 110 -45.66 -16.42 36.55
N MET A 111 -45.18 -15.23 36.96
CA MET A 111 -44.26 -14.43 36.16
C MET A 111 -42.94 -15.14 35.89
N VAL A 112 -42.34 -15.80 36.90
CA VAL A 112 -41.11 -16.58 36.72
C VAL A 112 -41.34 -17.73 35.76
N ARG A 113 -42.43 -18.50 35.93
CA ARG A 113 -42.78 -19.59 35.00
C ARG A 113 -43.05 -19.10 33.57
N ALA A 114 -43.67 -17.95 33.41
CA ALA A 114 -43.91 -17.36 32.09
C ALA A 114 -42.59 -16.92 31.42
N VAL A 115 -41.64 -16.41 32.21
CA VAL A 115 -40.29 -16.08 31.74
C VAL A 115 -39.54 -17.36 31.36
N GLU A 116 -39.51 -18.37 32.23
CA GLU A 116 -38.85 -19.66 31.98
C GLU A 116 -39.42 -20.39 30.76
N GLY A 117 -40.75 -20.41 30.61
CA GLY A 117 -41.43 -20.98 29.44
C GLY A 117 -41.14 -20.20 28.16
N GLY A 118 -41.06 -18.87 28.24
CA GLY A 118 -40.66 -18.02 27.13
C GLY A 118 -39.21 -18.25 26.71
N THR A 119 -38.29 -18.40 27.67
CA THR A 119 -36.88 -18.70 27.39
C THR A 119 -36.67 -20.09 26.80
N ALA A 120 -37.37 -21.11 27.29
CA ALA A 120 -37.30 -22.46 26.73
C ALA A 120 -37.83 -22.53 25.29
N ALA A 121 -38.89 -21.76 24.98
CA ALA A 121 -39.40 -21.65 23.62
C ALA A 121 -38.41 -20.94 22.67
N ILE A 122 -37.68 -19.94 23.16
CA ILE A 122 -36.61 -19.28 22.40
C ILE A 122 -35.46 -20.25 22.13
N GLU A 123 -35.02 -20.99 23.15
CA GLU A 123 -33.94 -21.97 23.05
C GLU A 123 -34.27 -23.10 22.06
N SER A 124 -35.49 -23.64 22.10
CA SER A 124 -35.96 -24.64 21.12
C SER A 124 -35.99 -24.09 19.69
N ASN A 125 -36.40 -22.83 19.49
CA ASN A 125 -36.42 -22.19 18.17
C ASN A 125 -35.00 -21.92 17.65
N LEU A 126 -34.03 -21.65 18.53
CA LEU A 126 -32.64 -21.47 18.15
C LEU A 126 -32.04 -22.76 17.59
N VAL A 127 -32.22 -23.90 18.27
CA VAL A 127 -31.72 -25.20 17.80
C VAL A 127 -32.32 -25.60 16.45
N GLU A 128 -33.62 -25.36 16.25
CA GLU A 128 -34.28 -25.60 14.96
C GLU A 128 -33.71 -24.69 13.86
N MET A 129 -33.38 -23.43 14.20
CA MET A 129 -32.78 -22.48 13.28
C MET A 129 -31.35 -22.86 12.88
N GLU A 130 -30.53 -23.37 13.79
CA GLU A 130 -29.17 -23.87 13.45
C GLU A 130 -29.23 -25.02 12.44
N SER A 131 -30.13 -25.98 12.65
CA SER A 131 -30.34 -27.09 11.73
C SER A 131 -30.80 -26.62 10.34
N MET A 132 -31.70 -25.64 10.29
CA MET A 132 -32.13 -25.03 9.02
C MET A 132 -31.00 -24.30 8.30
N ILE A 133 -30.15 -23.57 9.03
CA ILE A 133 -28.98 -22.88 8.47
C ILE A 133 -28.01 -23.89 7.86
N ILE A 134 -27.68 -24.97 8.58
CA ILE A 134 -26.79 -26.02 8.08
C ILE A 134 -27.35 -26.65 6.79
N LYS A 135 -28.67 -26.90 6.75
CA LYS A 135 -29.33 -27.43 5.56
C LYS A 135 -29.23 -26.46 4.37
N GLU A 136 -29.56 -25.18 4.58
CA GLU A 136 -29.47 -24.16 3.52
C GLU A 136 -28.03 -24.00 3.03
N MET A 137 -27.04 -24.02 3.93
CA MET A 137 -25.63 -23.97 3.59
C MET A 137 -25.20 -25.15 2.73
N ASN A 138 -25.68 -26.37 3.00
CA ASN A 138 -25.41 -27.51 2.13
C ASN A 138 -26.10 -27.40 0.76
N GLU A 139 -27.30 -26.83 0.68
CA GLU A 139 -27.95 -26.55 -0.60
C GLU A 139 -27.17 -25.52 -1.43
N LEU A 140 -26.63 -24.48 -0.79
CA LEU A 140 -25.75 -23.50 -1.42
C LEU A 140 -24.43 -24.14 -1.86
N ARG A 141 -23.83 -24.98 -1.01
CA ARG A 141 -22.60 -25.73 -1.33
C ARG A 141 -22.74 -26.55 -2.61
N LEU A 142 -23.85 -27.26 -2.78
CA LEU A 142 -24.09 -28.03 -4.01
C LEU A 142 -24.28 -27.14 -5.24
N LYS A 143 -24.87 -25.94 -5.09
CA LYS A 143 -24.94 -24.96 -6.18
C LYS A 143 -23.57 -24.39 -6.55
N ASP A 144 -22.73 -24.14 -5.55
CA ASP A 144 -21.36 -23.68 -5.76
C ASP A 144 -20.51 -24.77 -6.42
N LYS A 145 -20.75 -26.05 -6.11
CA LYS A 145 -20.15 -27.20 -6.82
C LYS A 145 -20.44 -27.16 -8.32
N VAL A 146 -21.71 -27.04 -8.68
CA VAL A 146 -22.12 -26.99 -10.10
C VAL A 146 -21.48 -25.79 -10.79
N LEU A 147 -21.48 -24.63 -10.14
CA LEU A 147 -20.86 -23.41 -10.66
C LEU A 147 -19.36 -23.59 -10.95
N PHE A 148 -18.63 -24.23 -10.03
CA PHE A 148 -17.21 -24.50 -10.16
C PHE A 148 -16.93 -25.54 -11.25
N GLU A 149 -17.69 -26.62 -11.31
CA GLU A 149 -17.56 -27.64 -12.36
C GLU A 149 -17.82 -27.08 -13.76
N GLU A 150 -18.84 -26.22 -13.91
CA GLU A 150 -19.13 -25.53 -15.18
C GLU A 150 -17.96 -24.64 -15.59
N ARG A 151 -17.42 -23.85 -14.65
CA ARG A 151 -16.30 -22.95 -14.93
C ARG A 151 -15.01 -23.69 -15.28
N LEU A 152 -14.70 -24.77 -14.59
CA LEU A 152 -13.53 -25.61 -14.91
C LEU A 152 -13.67 -26.25 -16.30
N LYS A 153 -14.88 -26.64 -16.71
CA LYS A 153 -15.13 -27.14 -18.08
C LYS A 153 -14.92 -26.06 -19.14
N GLU A 154 -15.29 -24.81 -18.85
CA GLU A 154 -15.04 -23.67 -19.74
C GLU A 154 -13.55 -23.35 -19.89
N ILE A 155 -12.78 -23.43 -18.80
CA ILE A 155 -11.33 -23.18 -18.84
C ILE A 155 -10.61 -24.29 -19.62
N GLY A 156 -11.04 -25.55 -19.44
CA GLY A 156 -10.48 -26.69 -20.17
C GLY A 156 -9.21 -27.27 -19.52
N GLY A 157 -8.45 -28.03 -20.29
CA GLY A 157 -7.21 -28.65 -19.82
C GLY A 157 -6.10 -27.63 -19.59
N LEU A 158 -5.40 -27.77 -18.47
CA LEU A 158 -4.25 -26.93 -18.13
C LEU A 158 -2.96 -27.57 -18.64
N ASP A 159 -2.04 -26.75 -19.11
CA ASP A 159 -0.69 -27.18 -19.46
C ASP A 159 0.12 -27.47 -18.18
N GLU A 160 0.78 -28.63 -18.14
CA GLU A 160 1.49 -29.12 -16.94
C GLU A 160 2.58 -28.14 -16.47
N LEU A 161 3.32 -27.53 -17.40
CA LEU A 161 4.40 -26.60 -17.06
C LEU A 161 3.86 -25.27 -16.55
N LYS A 162 2.79 -24.77 -17.19
CA LYS A 162 2.11 -23.54 -16.71
C LYS A 162 1.48 -23.75 -15.34
N THR A 163 0.89 -24.91 -15.09
CA THR A 163 0.37 -25.29 -13.77
C THR A 163 1.49 -25.37 -12.74
N ALA A 164 2.62 -26.00 -13.08
CA ALA A 164 3.75 -26.10 -12.16
C ALA A 164 4.31 -24.71 -11.79
N TYR A 165 4.46 -23.82 -12.76
CA TYR A 165 4.86 -22.44 -12.51
C TYR A 165 3.87 -21.68 -11.61
N ALA A 166 2.58 -21.73 -11.93
CA ALA A 166 1.53 -21.05 -11.16
C ALA A 166 1.42 -21.58 -9.72
N VAL A 167 1.59 -22.89 -9.52
CA VAL A 167 1.70 -23.47 -8.17
C VAL A 167 2.96 -22.96 -7.46
N GLY A 168 4.08 -22.83 -8.16
CA GLY A 168 5.31 -22.25 -7.63
C GLY A 168 5.09 -20.86 -7.02
N GLU A 169 4.37 -19.98 -7.71
CA GLU A 169 3.99 -18.65 -7.21
C GLU A 169 3.09 -18.71 -5.97
N ILE A 170 2.11 -19.62 -5.94
CA ILE A 170 1.27 -19.83 -4.76
C ILE A 170 2.13 -20.26 -3.56
N LEU A 171 3.07 -21.19 -3.78
CA LEU A 171 3.97 -21.71 -2.76
C LEU A 171 4.96 -20.66 -2.22
N GLN A 172 5.21 -19.55 -2.92
CA GLN A 172 6.04 -18.46 -2.38
C GLN A 172 5.41 -17.79 -1.17
N THR A 173 4.07 -17.83 -1.08
CA THR A 173 3.31 -17.18 -0.01
C THR A 173 2.60 -18.17 0.91
N ALA A 174 2.43 -19.42 0.48
CA ALA A 174 1.82 -20.47 1.28
C ALA A 174 2.85 -21.17 2.18
N SER A 175 2.58 -21.22 3.48
CA SER A 175 3.38 -22.03 4.41
C SER A 175 3.08 -23.52 4.22
N PRO A 176 4.09 -24.39 4.39
CA PRO A 176 3.87 -25.84 4.46
C PRO A 176 2.77 -26.20 5.45
N SER A 177 1.96 -27.19 5.10
CA SER A 177 0.92 -27.72 5.98
C SER A 177 0.47 -29.11 5.51
N LEU A 178 0.12 -29.99 6.44
CA LEU A 178 -0.52 -31.27 6.17
C LEU A 178 -2.04 -31.16 5.99
N GLU A 179 -2.61 -29.97 6.17
CA GLU A 179 -4.05 -29.71 6.13
C GLU A 179 -4.41 -28.55 5.19
N GLY A 180 -5.70 -28.36 4.95
CA GLY A 180 -6.20 -27.32 4.07
C GLY A 180 -5.80 -27.53 2.59
N THR A 181 -5.41 -26.45 1.92
CA THR A 181 -5.16 -26.46 0.46
C THR A 181 -3.72 -26.80 0.09
N TYR A 182 -2.79 -26.80 1.04
CA TYR A 182 -1.37 -27.02 0.74
C TYR A 182 -1.09 -28.42 0.17
N PRO A 183 -1.63 -29.53 0.73
CA PRO A 183 -1.45 -30.85 0.14
C PRO A 183 -1.98 -30.96 -1.29
N PHE A 184 -3.04 -30.22 -1.61
CA PHE A 184 -3.58 -30.16 -2.97
C PHE A 184 -2.60 -29.50 -3.95
N TYR A 185 -1.99 -28.37 -3.58
CA TYR A 185 -0.98 -27.72 -4.43
C TYR A 185 0.22 -28.62 -4.70
N ILE A 186 0.70 -29.31 -3.66
CA ILE A 186 1.77 -30.30 -3.79
C ILE A 186 1.34 -31.46 -4.69
N GLY A 187 0.12 -31.96 -4.53
CA GLY A 187 -0.42 -33.03 -5.37
C GLY A 187 -0.49 -32.69 -6.85
N LEU A 188 -0.75 -31.42 -7.21
CA LEU A 188 -0.77 -30.96 -8.61
C LEU A 188 0.60 -31.07 -9.30
N LEU A 189 1.70 -31.07 -8.53
CA LEU A 189 3.06 -31.10 -9.06
C LEU A 189 3.57 -32.51 -9.37
N GLY A 190 2.83 -33.55 -8.96
CA GLY A 190 3.23 -34.95 -9.17
C GLY A 190 4.63 -35.25 -8.65
N GLU A 191 5.45 -35.91 -9.47
CA GLU A 191 6.81 -36.35 -9.09
C GLU A 191 7.73 -35.19 -8.68
N ARG A 192 7.52 -33.97 -9.19
CA ARG A 192 8.34 -32.79 -8.84
C ARG A 192 8.31 -32.47 -7.35
N SER A 193 7.25 -32.88 -6.65
CA SER A 193 7.06 -32.59 -5.24
C SER A 193 7.43 -33.72 -4.28
N SER A 194 8.00 -34.82 -4.80
CA SER A 194 8.27 -36.05 -4.03
C SER A 194 9.04 -35.79 -2.74
N GLN A 195 10.07 -34.93 -2.79
CA GLN A 195 10.88 -34.59 -1.60
C GLN A 195 10.07 -33.84 -0.52
N VAL A 196 9.12 -32.99 -0.93
CA VAL A 196 8.23 -32.27 -0.01
C VAL A 196 7.25 -33.26 0.63
N ILE A 197 6.67 -34.16 -0.16
CA ILE A 197 5.77 -35.21 0.33
C ILE A 197 6.49 -36.09 1.36
N GLU A 198 7.68 -36.60 1.04
CA GLU A 198 8.47 -37.43 1.96
C GLU A 198 8.77 -36.70 3.28
N SER A 199 9.14 -35.43 3.21
CA SER A 199 9.44 -34.62 4.40
C SER A 199 8.21 -34.38 5.27
N LEU A 200 7.05 -34.14 4.64
CA LEU A 200 5.77 -33.95 5.34
C LEU A 200 5.24 -35.25 5.96
N GLU A 201 5.39 -36.38 5.27
CA GLU A 201 5.05 -37.69 5.83
C GLU A 201 5.94 -38.05 7.02
N ALA A 202 7.24 -37.75 6.95
CA ALA A 202 8.16 -37.90 8.08
C ALA A 202 7.72 -37.04 9.27
N TYR A 203 7.33 -35.79 9.03
CA TYR A 203 6.79 -34.92 10.07
C TYR A 203 5.49 -35.48 10.67
N ARG A 204 4.56 -35.96 9.85
CA ARG A 204 3.28 -36.55 10.32
C ARG A 204 3.51 -37.72 11.28
N ASN A 205 4.41 -38.62 10.95
CA ASN A 205 4.73 -39.77 11.81
C ASN A 205 5.30 -39.32 13.16
N LEU A 206 6.17 -38.31 13.16
CA LEU A 206 6.76 -37.75 14.38
C LEU A 206 5.75 -36.95 15.20
N TYR A 207 4.83 -36.24 14.55
CA TYR A 207 3.69 -35.59 15.19
C TYR A 207 2.84 -36.59 15.99
N GLU A 208 2.47 -37.71 15.38
CA GLU A 208 1.72 -38.78 16.07
C GLU A 208 2.54 -39.40 17.22
N GLU A 209 3.85 -39.52 17.05
CA GLU A 209 4.75 -40.02 18.08
C GLU A 209 4.86 -39.11 19.31
N VAL A 210 4.86 -37.78 19.12
CA VAL A 210 4.86 -36.80 20.22
C VAL A 210 3.63 -37.02 21.12
N PHE A 211 2.44 -37.15 20.53
CA PHE A 211 1.21 -37.36 21.28
C PHE A 211 1.19 -38.72 22.00
N ARG A 212 1.71 -39.77 21.35
CA ARG A 212 1.90 -41.07 22.00
C ARG A 212 2.80 -40.95 23.24
N HIS A 213 3.94 -40.29 23.14
CA HIS A 213 4.86 -40.13 24.27
C HIS A 213 4.33 -39.18 25.35
N ARG A 214 3.53 -38.17 25.00
CA ARG A 214 2.78 -37.35 25.96
C ARG A 214 1.84 -38.23 26.78
N ASP A 215 1.04 -39.06 26.12
CA ASP A 215 0.04 -39.92 26.77
C ASP A 215 0.71 -41.00 27.63
N GLU A 216 1.82 -41.57 27.17
CA GLU A 216 2.65 -42.48 27.96
C GLU A 216 3.23 -41.78 29.21
N THR A 217 3.65 -40.52 29.09
CA THR A 217 4.17 -39.74 30.22
C THR A 217 3.06 -39.44 31.23
N LEU A 218 1.88 -39.03 30.77
CA LEU A 218 0.70 -38.79 31.62
C LEU A 218 0.32 -40.05 32.40
N LEU A 219 0.29 -41.20 31.73
CA LEU A 219 -0.01 -42.49 32.35
C LEU A 219 1.05 -42.89 33.40
N ALA A 220 2.33 -42.67 33.09
CA ALA A 220 3.43 -43.01 33.99
C ALA A 220 3.41 -42.20 35.31
N ILE A 221 2.87 -40.99 35.27
CA ILE A 221 2.79 -40.10 36.45
C ILE A 221 1.42 -40.12 37.14
N GLU A 222 0.42 -40.78 36.56
CA GLU A 222 -0.96 -40.80 37.05
C GLU A 222 -1.04 -41.29 38.51
N THR A 223 -0.33 -42.36 38.83
CA THR A 223 -0.31 -42.97 40.18
C THR A 223 0.74 -42.40 41.11
N LEU A 224 1.62 -41.51 40.62
CA LEU A 224 2.70 -40.91 41.42
C LEU A 224 2.19 -39.67 42.15
N GLU A 225 2.55 -39.49 43.42
CA GLU A 225 2.17 -38.31 44.20
C GLU A 225 3.41 -37.43 44.46
N PHE A 226 3.38 -36.19 43.96
CA PHE A 226 4.46 -35.21 44.10
C PHE A 226 3.93 -33.77 44.06
N GLU A 227 4.67 -32.83 44.67
CA GLU A 227 4.20 -31.47 44.98
C GLU A 227 3.66 -30.71 43.76
N ASN A 228 4.32 -30.84 42.61
CA ASN A 228 4.02 -30.06 41.40
C ASN A 228 3.31 -30.88 40.31
N LYS A 229 2.61 -31.94 40.68
CA LYS A 229 1.91 -32.84 39.74
C LYS A 229 0.93 -32.11 38.83
N LYS A 230 0.17 -31.16 39.39
CA LYS A 230 -0.80 -30.36 38.65
C LYS A 230 -0.14 -29.55 37.53
N GLU A 231 0.98 -28.87 37.84
CA GLU A 231 1.74 -28.08 36.86
C GLU A 231 2.29 -28.96 35.74
N VAL A 232 2.83 -30.14 36.07
CA VAL A 232 3.34 -31.09 35.05
C VAL A 232 2.22 -31.60 34.14
N VAL A 233 1.05 -31.93 34.69
CA VAL A 233 -0.09 -32.39 33.90
C VAL A 233 -0.61 -31.28 32.98
N GLU A 234 -0.71 -30.04 33.47
CA GLU A 234 -1.08 -28.88 32.66
C GLU A 234 -0.08 -28.66 31.51
N SER A 235 1.23 -28.69 31.77
CA SER A 235 2.29 -28.59 30.75
C SER A 235 2.30 -29.74 29.73
N LEU A 236 1.91 -30.95 30.14
CA LEU A 236 1.79 -32.08 29.21
C LEU A 236 0.56 -31.93 28.31
N ASN A 237 -0.54 -31.41 28.85
CA ASN A 237 -1.75 -31.17 28.07
C ASN A 237 -1.58 -30.00 27.10
N SER A 238 -0.79 -28.96 27.43
CA SER A 238 -0.49 -27.84 26.53
C SER A 238 0.41 -28.19 25.35
N VAL A 239 0.87 -29.44 25.21
CA VAL A 239 1.66 -29.89 24.04
C VAL A 239 0.96 -29.54 22.71
N GLU A 240 -0.36 -29.64 22.66
CA GLU A 240 -1.15 -29.30 21.46
C GLU A 240 -1.11 -27.82 21.06
N ASP A 241 -0.76 -26.92 21.99
CA ASP A 241 -0.60 -25.50 21.71
C ASP A 241 0.69 -25.19 20.92
N TYR A 242 1.66 -26.13 20.92
CA TYR A 242 2.99 -25.94 20.33
C TYR A 242 3.27 -26.81 19.12
N ILE A 243 2.39 -27.76 18.79
CA ILE A 243 2.53 -28.63 17.64
C ILE A 243 1.18 -28.88 16.98
N SER A 244 1.11 -28.71 15.67
CA SER A 244 -0.09 -28.89 14.86
C SER A 244 0.27 -29.53 13.52
N LEU A 245 -0.72 -29.91 12.72
CA LEU A 245 -0.50 -30.37 11.35
C LEU A 245 0.05 -29.27 10.41
N SER A 246 0.05 -28.02 10.87
CA SER A 246 0.49 -26.84 10.12
C SER A 246 1.74 -26.16 10.68
N GLY A 247 2.36 -26.69 11.74
CA GLY A 247 3.55 -26.06 12.31
C GLY A 247 3.94 -26.56 13.70
N ILE A 248 5.15 -26.18 14.11
CA ILE A 248 5.72 -26.54 15.40
C ILE A 248 6.59 -25.43 15.99
N ASP A 249 6.39 -25.13 17.27
CA ASP A 249 7.12 -24.12 18.03
C ASP A 249 8.06 -24.77 19.06
N TYR A 250 8.97 -25.62 18.57
CA TYR A 250 9.90 -26.38 19.40
C TYR A 250 10.73 -25.52 20.37
N SER A 251 11.20 -24.36 19.92
CA SER A 251 12.02 -23.48 20.76
C SER A 251 11.25 -22.94 21.97
N GLU A 252 9.97 -22.64 21.78
CA GLU A 252 9.12 -22.12 22.84
C GLU A 252 8.69 -23.23 23.81
N TRP A 253 8.17 -24.33 23.27
CA TRP A 253 7.82 -25.53 24.06
C TRP A 253 9.01 -26.01 24.91
N ARG A 254 10.21 -26.07 24.32
CA ARG A 254 11.43 -26.48 25.03
C ARG A 254 11.72 -25.58 26.22
N ARG A 255 11.53 -24.27 26.06
CA ARG A 255 11.85 -23.27 27.08
C ARG A 255 10.79 -23.23 28.18
N VAL A 256 9.52 -23.18 27.80
CA VAL A 256 8.39 -22.93 28.70
C VAL A 256 7.95 -24.23 29.37
N GLU A 257 7.65 -25.26 28.59
CA GLU A 257 7.06 -26.49 29.14
C GLU A 257 8.14 -27.48 29.56
N TRP A 258 9.08 -27.78 28.67
CA TRP A 258 10.06 -28.83 28.94
C TRP A 258 11.06 -28.45 30.03
N LEU A 259 11.81 -27.35 29.88
CA LEU A 259 12.90 -27.02 30.81
C LEU A 259 12.41 -26.51 32.17
N GLN A 260 11.33 -25.72 32.22
CA GLN A 260 10.88 -25.10 33.47
C GLN A 260 10.00 -26.03 34.31
N VAL A 261 9.20 -26.89 33.66
CA VAL A 261 8.20 -27.72 34.33
C VAL A 261 8.53 -29.20 34.21
N ILE A 262 8.37 -29.78 33.02
CA ILE A 262 8.39 -31.24 32.80
C ILE A 262 9.72 -31.85 33.24
N ASN A 263 10.83 -31.41 32.66
CA ASN A 263 12.17 -31.94 32.96
C ASN A 263 12.62 -31.59 34.38
N ARG A 264 12.23 -30.43 34.91
CA ARG A 264 12.63 -29.99 36.25
C ARG A 264 12.01 -30.88 37.31
N TYR A 265 10.68 -31.01 37.29
CA TYR A 265 9.94 -31.68 38.35
C TYR A 265 9.99 -33.20 38.20
N LEU A 266 9.93 -33.75 36.98
CA LEU A 266 10.01 -35.20 36.82
C LEU A 266 11.40 -35.74 37.15
N ARG A 267 12.47 -34.97 36.93
CA ARG A 267 13.83 -35.37 37.36
C ARG A 267 13.99 -35.38 38.88
N GLU A 268 13.31 -34.48 39.57
CA GLU A 268 13.25 -34.49 41.03
C GLU A 268 12.50 -35.73 41.54
N VAL A 269 11.37 -36.07 40.92
CA VAL A 269 10.62 -37.29 41.20
C VAL A 269 11.48 -38.54 40.94
N GLU A 270 12.14 -38.64 39.79
CA GLU A 270 13.08 -39.73 39.44
C GLU A 270 14.13 -39.96 40.54
N SER A 271 14.67 -38.90 41.14
CA SER A 271 15.71 -38.99 42.18
C SER A 271 15.24 -39.62 43.50
N SER A 272 13.92 -39.69 43.71
CA SER A 272 13.29 -40.21 44.92
C SER A 272 12.69 -41.61 44.76
N MET A 273 12.74 -42.16 43.54
CA MET A 273 12.10 -43.43 43.17
C MET A 273 13.07 -44.62 43.12
N PRO A 274 12.57 -45.87 43.17
CA PRO A 274 13.38 -47.07 42.91
C PRO A 274 14.00 -47.04 41.50
N GLU A 275 15.22 -47.58 41.37
CA GLU A 275 16.04 -47.50 40.14
C GLU A 275 15.31 -47.96 38.87
N ASP A 276 14.55 -49.06 38.95
CA ASP A 276 13.79 -49.60 37.82
C ASP A 276 12.67 -48.65 37.36
N GLN A 277 11.96 -48.02 38.31
CA GLN A 277 10.87 -47.09 38.02
C GLN A 277 11.39 -45.72 37.57
N ALA A 278 12.49 -45.25 38.17
CA ALA A 278 13.17 -44.02 37.75
C ALA A 278 13.73 -44.14 36.33
N SER A 279 14.29 -45.31 35.98
CA SER A 279 14.80 -45.57 34.63
C SER A 279 13.69 -45.58 33.58
N GLU A 280 12.53 -46.16 33.90
CA GLU A 280 11.38 -46.18 32.98
C GLU A 280 10.75 -44.79 32.80
N LEU A 281 10.58 -44.03 33.88
CA LEU A 281 10.08 -42.65 33.81
C LEU A 281 11.04 -41.75 33.00
N ASN A 282 12.34 -41.89 33.23
CA ASN A 282 13.36 -41.17 32.46
C ASN A 282 13.27 -41.52 30.97
N ARG A 283 13.19 -42.82 30.62
CA ARG A 283 13.06 -43.29 29.24
C ARG A 283 11.86 -42.67 28.53
N ILE A 284 10.67 -42.73 29.14
CA ILE A 284 9.42 -42.20 28.59
C ILE A 284 9.52 -40.68 28.42
N ARG A 285 9.98 -39.98 29.46
CA ARG A 285 10.17 -38.53 29.45
C ARG A 285 11.15 -38.11 28.35
N THR A 286 12.33 -38.72 28.26
CA THR A 286 13.30 -38.40 27.20
C THR A 286 12.76 -38.72 25.81
N GLY A 287 11.92 -39.76 25.66
CA GLY A 287 11.20 -40.06 24.43
C GLY A 287 10.29 -38.92 23.97
N LEU A 288 9.60 -38.25 24.89
CA LEU A 288 8.81 -37.05 24.58
C LEU A 288 9.68 -35.90 24.05
N TYR A 289 10.83 -35.64 24.67
CA TYR A 289 11.74 -34.60 24.19
C TYR A 289 12.38 -34.91 22.85
N ASP A 290 12.84 -36.15 22.67
CA ASP A 290 13.50 -36.57 21.45
C ASP A 290 12.50 -36.59 20.27
N SER A 291 11.26 -37.04 20.49
CA SER A 291 10.20 -36.99 19.48
C SER A 291 9.84 -35.55 19.11
N PHE A 292 9.66 -34.64 20.08
CA PHE A 292 9.34 -33.23 19.79
C PHE A 292 10.48 -32.54 19.05
N ARG A 293 11.74 -32.77 19.48
CA ARG A 293 12.92 -32.25 18.77
C ARG A 293 13.01 -32.79 17.35
N SER A 294 12.72 -34.08 17.16
CA SER A 294 12.77 -34.73 15.85
C SER A 294 11.67 -34.19 14.93
N ALA A 295 10.45 -33.99 15.46
CA ALA A 295 9.36 -33.33 14.76
C ALA A 295 9.75 -31.90 14.35
N GLY A 296 10.43 -31.15 15.22
CA GLY A 296 10.96 -29.82 14.91
C GLY A 296 11.93 -29.84 13.73
N ASN A 297 12.92 -30.73 13.77
CA ASN A 297 13.88 -30.88 12.67
C ASN A 297 13.21 -31.34 11.36
N ALA A 298 12.22 -32.23 11.43
CA ALA A 298 11.49 -32.71 10.27
C ALA A 298 10.63 -31.59 9.64
N TRP A 299 10.04 -30.73 10.47
CA TRP A 299 9.33 -29.54 9.99
C TRP A 299 10.26 -28.54 9.29
N GLU A 300 11.43 -28.26 9.86
CA GLU A 300 12.45 -27.42 9.22
C GLU A 300 12.88 -27.99 7.86
N ALA A 301 13.05 -29.32 7.76
CA ALA A 301 13.36 -29.99 6.50
C ALA A 301 12.22 -29.90 5.48
N ALA A 302 10.96 -30.01 5.91
CA ALA A 302 9.80 -29.83 5.05
C ALA A 302 9.68 -28.39 4.54
N ALA A 303 9.90 -27.40 5.41
CA ALA A 303 9.92 -25.99 5.04
C ALA A 303 11.05 -25.65 4.05
N ALA A 304 12.25 -26.17 4.30
CA ALA A 304 13.38 -26.00 3.38
C ALA A 304 13.11 -26.64 2.01
N SER A 305 12.54 -27.85 1.99
CA SER A 305 12.20 -28.55 0.74
C SER A 305 11.10 -27.82 -0.03
N SER A 306 10.10 -27.27 0.65
CA SER A 306 9.06 -26.43 0.05
C SER A 306 9.63 -25.16 -0.58
N ALA A 307 10.53 -24.48 0.13
CA ALA A 307 11.16 -23.26 -0.37
C ALA A 307 12.01 -23.54 -1.61
N ALA A 308 12.82 -24.62 -1.58
CA ALA A 308 13.62 -25.04 -2.71
C ALA A 308 12.75 -25.41 -3.94
N LEU A 309 11.63 -26.09 -3.72
CA LEU A 309 10.67 -26.42 -4.78
C LEU A 309 10.05 -25.15 -5.40
N SER A 310 9.62 -24.19 -4.58
CA SER A 310 9.07 -22.92 -5.06
C SER A 310 10.09 -22.14 -5.89
N GLU A 311 11.36 -22.12 -5.48
CA GLU A 311 12.45 -21.52 -6.25
C GLU A 311 12.69 -22.26 -7.57
N GLU A 312 12.73 -23.60 -7.56
CA GLU A 312 12.87 -24.41 -8.78
C GLU A 312 11.77 -24.11 -9.80
N LEU A 313 10.52 -24.04 -9.33
CA LEU A 313 9.36 -23.75 -10.18
C LEU A 313 9.39 -22.33 -10.75
N SER A 314 10.00 -21.37 -10.05
CA SER A 314 10.15 -20.00 -10.56
C SER A 314 11.01 -19.93 -11.83
N PHE A 315 11.94 -20.87 -12.04
CA PHE A 315 12.73 -20.96 -13.27
C PHE A 315 11.93 -21.42 -14.49
N LEU A 316 10.71 -21.94 -14.28
CA LEU A 316 9.81 -22.31 -15.38
C LEU A 316 9.12 -21.10 -16.02
N ALA A 317 9.29 -19.89 -15.48
CA ALA A 317 8.59 -18.69 -15.94
C ALA A 317 8.79 -18.41 -17.44
N GLU A 318 10.03 -18.51 -17.94
CA GLU A 318 10.35 -18.34 -19.37
C GLU A 318 9.63 -19.37 -20.25
N THR A 319 9.49 -20.60 -19.77
CA THR A 319 8.77 -21.64 -20.50
C THR A 319 7.25 -21.47 -20.39
N ALA A 320 6.75 -20.96 -19.26
CA ALA A 320 5.33 -20.76 -19.01
C ALA A 320 4.74 -19.59 -19.81
N PHE A 321 5.47 -18.47 -19.91
CA PHE A 321 5.05 -17.29 -20.67
C PHE A 321 5.60 -17.23 -22.10
N GLY A 322 6.67 -17.99 -22.38
CA GLY A 322 7.33 -17.99 -23.68
C GLY A 322 8.37 -16.87 -23.85
N THR A 323 9.28 -17.06 -24.80
CA THR A 323 10.37 -16.10 -25.09
C THR A 323 9.85 -14.74 -25.51
N ASP A 324 8.78 -14.71 -26.30
CA ASP A 324 8.20 -13.48 -26.86
C ASP A 324 7.66 -12.54 -25.76
N TYR A 325 7.12 -13.09 -24.68
CA TYR A 325 6.69 -12.32 -23.51
C TYR A 325 7.88 -11.65 -22.80
N TYR A 326 9.00 -12.36 -22.61
CA TYR A 326 10.19 -11.78 -21.99
C TYR A 326 10.90 -10.78 -22.89
N GLU A 327 10.90 -11.02 -24.20
CA GLU A 327 11.35 -10.02 -25.18
C GLU A 327 10.49 -8.76 -25.11
N TYR A 328 9.17 -8.89 -24.94
CA TYR A 328 8.25 -7.76 -24.77
C TYR A 328 8.56 -6.95 -23.49
N LEU A 329 8.76 -7.63 -22.35
CA LEU A 329 9.13 -6.96 -21.10
C LEU A 329 10.48 -6.23 -21.22
N ALA A 330 11.49 -6.89 -21.77
CA ALA A 330 12.82 -6.28 -21.96
C ALA A 330 12.78 -5.12 -22.96
N ALA A 331 11.96 -5.19 -24.00
CA ALA A 331 11.77 -4.10 -24.95
C ALA A 331 11.11 -2.88 -24.28
N ASN A 332 10.09 -3.10 -23.45
CA ASN A 332 9.44 -2.04 -22.67
C ASN A 332 10.40 -1.38 -21.67
N GLU A 333 11.21 -2.17 -20.95
CA GLU A 333 12.21 -1.61 -20.02
C GLU A 333 13.24 -0.74 -20.75
N LYS A 334 13.74 -1.22 -21.90
CA LYS A 334 14.65 -0.44 -22.75
C LYS A 334 13.99 0.82 -23.29
N LEU A 335 12.71 0.76 -23.67
CA LEU A 335 11.97 1.92 -24.16
C LEU A 335 11.87 3.01 -23.09
N GLU A 336 11.56 2.65 -21.84
CA GLU A 336 11.52 3.61 -20.73
C GLU A 336 12.90 4.22 -20.44
N ALA A 337 13.97 3.43 -20.50
CA ALA A 337 15.33 3.95 -20.38
C ALA A 337 15.67 4.94 -21.51
N ILE A 338 15.29 4.64 -22.76
CA ILE A 338 15.50 5.53 -23.90
C ILE A 338 14.68 6.81 -23.76
N LYS A 339 13.41 6.75 -23.35
CA LYS A 339 12.58 7.95 -23.11
C LYS A 339 13.23 8.89 -22.09
N LYS A 340 13.75 8.34 -21.00
CA LYS A 340 14.48 9.12 -19.98
C LYS A 340 15.74 9.77 -20.54
N ASN A 341 16.52 9.03 -21.33
CA ASN A 341 17.72 9.58 -21.98
C ASN A 341 17.34 10.68 -22.97
N LEU A 342 16.31 10.45 -23.80
CA LEU A 342 15.78 11.42 -24.76
C LEU A 342 15.38 12.72 -24.07
N GLU A 343 14.61 12.66 -22.97
CA GLU A 343 14.24 13.85 -22.19
C GLU A 343 15.46 14.60 -21.66
N SER A 344 16.48 13.87 -21.18
CA SER A 344 17.71 14.48 -20.66
C SER A 344 18.55 15.15 -21.76
N THR A 345 18.66 14.51 -22.92
CA THR A 345 19.39 15.01 -24.10
C THR A 345 18.66 16.21 -24.71
N GLU A 346 17.33 16.20 -24.77
CA GLU A 346 16.54 17.36 -25.21
C GLU A 346 16.73 18.57 -24.29
N LYS A 347 16.71 18.38 -22.97
CA LYS A 347 17.01 19.46 -22.01
C LYS A 347 18.42 20.00 -22.18
N ALA A 348 19.42 19.12 -22.31
CA ALA A 348 20.80 19.52 -22.54
C ALA A 348 20.96 20.29 -23.86
N LEU A 349 20.26 19.87 -24.92
CA LEU A 349 20.28 20.52 -26.22
C LEU A 349 19.65 21.92 -26.17
N VAL A 350 18.53 22.09 -25.44
CA VAL A 350 17.91 23.41 -25.23
C VAL A 350 18.88 24.36 -24.53
N VAL A 351 19.54 23.91 -23.46
CA VAL A 351 20.56 24.71 -22.75
C VAL A 351 21.72 25.07 -23.66
N SER A 352 22.24 24.11 -24.43
CA SER A 352 23.35 24.31 -25.36
C SER A 352 23.00 25.31 -26.47
N ASN A 353 21.79 25.20 -27.05
CA ASN A 353 21.29 26.15 -28.05
C ASN A 353 21.09 27.57 -27.47
N SER A 354 20.63 27.68 -26.22
CA SER A 354 20.52 28.97 -25.53
C SER A 354 21.89 29.62 -25.34
N ALA A 355 22.89 28.83 -24.91
CA ALA A 355 24.26 29.32 -24.75
C ALA A 355 24.89 29.77 -26.08
N LEU A 356 24.62 29.04 -27.18
CA LEU A 356 25.02 29.50 -28.52
C LEU A 356 24.40 30.85 -28.88
N GLY A 357 23.09 31.02 -28.62
CA GLY A 357 22.40 32.30 -28.86
C GLY A 357 23.00 33.46 -28.07
N GLU A 358 23.31 33.26 -26.78
CA GLU A 358 23.96 34.28 -25.95
C GLU A 358 25.37 34.66 -26.46
N LEU A 359 26.13 33.69 -26.97
CA LEU A 359 27.44 33.93 -27.57
C LEU A 359 27.33 34.64 -28.94
N GLU A 360 26.33 34.28 -29.75
CA GLU A 360 26.01 34.98 -31.00
C GLU A 360 25.65 36.45 -30.74
N ASP A 361 24.82 36.73 -29.73
CA ASP A 361 24.48 38.09 -29.31
C ASP A 361 25.72 38.88 -28.86
N SER A 362 26.66 38.24 -28.15
CA SER A 362 27.94 38.85 -27.77
C SER A 362 28.77 39.24 -29.00
N PHE A 363 28.80 38.40 -30.03
CA PHE A 363 29.47 38.70 -31.29
C PHE A 363 28.82 39.88 -32.03
N GLU A 364 27.49 40.02 -31.98
CA GLU A 364 26.79 41.17 -32.56
C GLU A 364 27.17 42.49 -31.87
N VAL A 365 27.44 42.47 -30.56
CA VAL A 365 27.91 43.66 -29.83
C VAL A 365 29.33 44.06 -30.23
N ALA A 366 30.21 43.09 -30.51
CA ALA A 366 31.58 43.34 -30.93
C ALA A 366 31.69 43.82 -32.38
N LEU A 367 30.78 43.37 -33.24
CA LEU A 367 30.79 43.59 -34.69
C LEU A 367 30.87 45.08 -35.11
N PRO A 368 30.09 46.03 -34.55
CA PRO A 368 30.20 47.45 -34.88
C PRO A 368 31.59 48.03 -34.66
N THR A 369 32.29 47.57 -33.62
CA THR A 369 33.66 48.04 -33.33
C THR A 369 34.61 47.54 -34.40
N VAL A 370 34.57 46.24 -34.72
CA VAL A 370 35.39 45.63 -35.78
C VAL A 370 35.17 46.35 -37.12
N VAL A 371 33.91 46.57 -37.50
CA VAL A 371 33.55 47.26 -38.75
C VAL A 371 34.02 48.73 -38.74
N SER A 372 33.82 49.45 -37.64
CA SER A 372 34.21 50.86 -37.49
C SER A 372 35.72 51.05 -37.60
N GLU A 373 36.50 50.22 -36.89
CA GLU A 373 37.96 50.31 -36.91
C GLU A 373 38.54 49.86 -38.26
N THR A 374 37.93 48.85 -38.90
CA THR A 374 38.26 48.47 -40.29
C THR A 374 38.08 49.64 -41.26
N ARG A 375 36.99 50.39 -41.15
CA ARG A 375 36.72 51.56 -42.00
C ARG A 375 37.74 52.68 -41.77
N LYS A 376 38.11 52.96 -40.52
CA LYS A 376 39.13 53.98 -40.19
C LYS A 376 40.48 53.61 -40.78
N LEU A 377 40.91 52.36 -40.60
CA LEU A 377 42.16 51.86 -41.19
C LEU A 377 42.11 51.95 -42.72
N SER A 378 41.01 51.52 -43.34
CA SER A 378 40.83 51.61 -44.79
C SER A 378 40.83 53.05 -45.33
N ALA A 379 40.35 54.03 -44.57
CA ALA A 379 40.32 55.44 -44.99
C ALA A 379 41.71 56.09 -45.04
N VAL A 380 42.66 55.56 -44.26
CA VAL A 380 44.04 56.05 -44.20
C VAL A 380 44.91 55.44 -45.31
N VAL A 381 44.51 54.30 -45.89
CA VAL A 381 45.26 53.63 -46.96
C VAL A 381 45.50 54.52 -48.20
N PRO A 382 44.49 55.15 -48.85
CA PRO A 382 44.71 55.95 -50.05
C PRO A 382 45.68 57.15 -49.89
N PRO A 383 45.58 58.00 -48.84
CA PRO A 383 46.52 59.10 -48.67
C PRO A 383 47.96 58.62 -48.41
N LEU A 384 48.14 57.54 -47.65
CA LEU A 384 49.46 56.96 -47.41
C LEU A 384 50.07 56.34 -48.67
N GLN A 385 49.27 55.65 -49.48
CA GLN A 385 49.71 55.08 -50.74
C GLN A 385 50.25 56.15 -51.69
N MET A 386 49.58 57.30 -51.77
CA MET A 386 50.06 58.45 -52.57
C MET A 386 51.42 58.97 -52.07
N ILE A 387 51.66 58.97 -50.75
CA ILE A 387 52.90 59.45 -50.15
C ILE A 387 54.05 58.48 -50.43
N ILE A 388 53.81 57.17 -50.27
CA ILE A 388 54.77 56.11 -50.61
C ILE A 388 55.24 56.26 -52.07
N THR A 389 54.33 56.55 -53.01
CA THR A 389 54.67 56.71 -54.43
C THR A 389 55.43 58.00 -54.78
N LYS A 390 55.34 59.06 -53.96
CA LYS A 390 55.97 60.36 -54.22
C LYS A 390 57.37 60.51 -53.62
N GLY A 391 57.73 59.67 -52.65
CA GLY A 391 58.97 59.76 -51.89
C GLY A 391 58.96 60.94 -50.90
N ALA A 392 59.40 60.71 -49.67
CA ALA A 392 59.43 61.75 -48.63
C ALA A 392 60.87 62.02 -48.15
N GLY A 393 61.12 63.26 -47.71
CA GLY A 393 62.43 63.74 -47.27
C GLY A 393 62.94 63.15 -45.95
N ASN A 394 64.13 63.59 -45.54
CA ASN A 394 64.92 63.03 -44.43
C ASN A 394 64.11 62.82 -43.13
N SER A 395 63.88 61.55 -42.80
CA SER A 395 63.29 61.06 -41.56
C SER A 395 64.23 61.23 -40.35
N THR A 396 63.66 61.24 -39.15
CA THR A 396 64.43 61.22 -37.89
C THR A 396 64.25 59.89 -37.19
N ALA A 397 65.25 59.46 -36.41
CA ALA A 397 65.16 58.21 -35.65
C ALA A 397 63.92 58.14 -34.73
N VAL A 398 63.42 59.28 -34.24
CA VAL A 398 62.23 59.37 -33.39
C VAL A 398 60.93 59.14 -34.19
N THR A 399 60.83 59.72 -35.38
CA THR A 399 59.65 59.55 -36.25
C THR A 399 59.58 58.14 -36.83
N GLU A 400 60.72 57.54 -37.16
CA GLU A 400 60.82 56.15 -37.59
C GLU A 400 60.42 55.17 -36.48
N ALA A 401 60.89 55.40 -35.25
CA ALA A 401 60.55 54.57 -34.10
C ALA A 401 59.05 54.57 -33.80
N LYS A 402 58.37 55.73 -33.93
CA LYS A 402 56.92 55.83 -33.74
C LYS A 402 56.15 55.00 -34.77
N VAL A 403 56.45 55.17 -36.06
CA VAL A 403 55.78 54.42 -37.13
C VAL A 403 56.05 52.93 -37.01
N ARG A 404 57.28 52.54 -36.68
CA ARG A 404 57.66 51.13 -36.46
C ARG A 404 56.89 50.52 -35.28
N SER A 405 56.77 51.25 -34.16
CA SER A 405 56.00 50.79 -33.00
C SER A 405 54.51 50.57 -33.32
N SER A 406 53.88 51.47 -34.07
CA SER A 406 52.48 51.28 -34.49
C SER A 406 52.31 50.07 -35.43
N LEU A 407 53.28 49.82 -36.32
CA LEU A 407 53.30 48.66 -37.23
C LEU A 407 53.52 47.33 -36.48
N GLU A 408 54.42 47.30 -35.49
CA GLU A 408 54.61 46.12 -34.61
C GLU A 408 53.33 45.75 -33.86
N ARG A 409 52.55 46.77 -33.42
CA ARG A 409 51.25 46.54 -32.80
C ARG A 409 50.18 46.05 -33.79
N ILE A 410 50.26 46.43 -35.07
CA ILE A 410 49.41 45.86 -36.13
C ILE A 410 49.71 44.37 -36.29
N ASP A 411 51.00 44.00 -36.32
CA ASP A 411 51.41 42.60 -36.51
C ASP A 411 50.82 41.70 -35.42
N SER A 412 51.00 42.09 -34.15
CA SER A 412 50.44 41.37 -33.00
C SER A 412 48.90 41.29 -33.04
N ALA A 413 48.19 42.38 -33.38
CA ALA A 413 46.73 42.35 -33.45
C ALA A 413 46.22 41.48 -34.62
N LYS A 414 46.96 41.48 -35.75
CA LYS A 414 46.63 40.70 -36.94
C LYS A 414 46.73 39.20 -36.66
N GLU A 415 47.74 38.74 -35.91
CA GLU A 415 47.86 37.33 -35.53
C GLU A 415 46.62 36.82 -34.79
N THR A 416 46.11 37.59 -33.83
CA THR A 416 44.86 37.28 -33.11
C THR A 416 43.67 37.27 -34.06
N ILE A 417 43.53 38.29 -34.91
CA ILE A 417 42.41 38.39 -35.86
C ILE A 417 42.39 37.22 -36.86
N ASP A 418 43.56 36.80 -37.37
CA ASP A 418 43.70 35.66 -38.28
C ASP A 418 43.36 34.33 -37.60
N LEU A 419 43.67 34.18 -36.31
CA LEU A 419 43.28 33.00 -35.55
C LEU A 419 41.75 32.93 -35.42
N LEU A 420 41.12 34.02 -34.99
CA LEU A 420 39.66 34.10 -34.82
C LEU A 420 38.93 33.92 -36.15
N GLN A 421 39.42 34.54 -37.22
CA GLN A 421 38.84 34.40 -38.55
C GLN A 421 38.88 32.95 -39.06
N ARG A 422 40.01 32.26 -38.87
CA ARG A 422 40.15 30.83 -39.23
C ARG A 422 39.19 29.95 -38.43
N GLN A 423 39.12 30.16 -37.11
CA GLN A 423 38.24 29.43 -36.21
C GLN A 423 36.76 29.56 -36.57
N LEU A 424 36.34 30.75 -37.01
CA LEU A 424 34.94 31.03 -37.37
C LEU A 424 34.59 30.73 -38.84
N SER A 425 35.58 30.46 -39.70
CA SER A 425 35.39 30.40 -41.16
C SER A 425 34.42 29.32 -41.65
N SER A 426 34.27 28.22 -40.92
CA SER A 426 33.36 27.11 -41.25
C SER A 426 31.94 27.30 -40.69
N MET A 427 31.71 28.34 -39.89
CA MET A 427 30.49 28.49 -39.08
C MET A 427 29.49 29.44 -39.75
N GLN A 428 28.32 28.91 -40.09
CA GLN A 428 27.34 29.64 -40.90
C GLN A 428 26.67 30.80 -40.14
N ASN A 429 26.38 30.61 -38.85
CA ASN A 429 25.64 31.59 -38.03
C ASN A 429 26.46 32.86 -37.75
N VAL A 430 27.78 32.75 -37.67
CA VAL A 430 28.71 33.85 -37.33
C VAL A 430 29.46 34.39 -38.56
N ARG A 431 28.95 34.09 -39.76
CA ARG A 431 29.56 34.51 -41.04
C ARG A 431 29.79 36.02 -41.12
N GLY A 432 28.91 36.84 -40.54
CA GLY A 432 29.05 38.30 -40.53
C GLY A 432 30.32 38.78 -39.79
N LEU A 433 30.60 38.18 -38.63
CA LEU A 433 31.82 38.48 -37.86
C LEU A 433 33.06 37.93 -38.57
N SER A 434 33.04 36.67 -39.05
CA SER A 434 34.15 36.08 -39.80
C SER A 434 34.55 36.93 -41.03
N THR A 435 33.55 37.42 -41.78
CA THR A 435 33.79 38.30 -42.94
C THR A 435 34.42 39.63 -42.51
N SER A 436 33.92 40.24 -41.43
CA SER A 436 34.45 41.52 -40.93
C SER A 436 35.87 41.40 -40.38
N LEU A 437 36.20 40.27 -39.75
CA LEU A 437 37.56 39.96 -39.29
C LEU A 437 38.50 39.71 -40.49
N SER A 438 38.01 39.07 -41.55
CA SER A 438 38.77 38.92 -42.80
C SER A 438 39.09 40.27 -43.43
N ASP A 439 38.09 41.16 -43.56
CA ASP A 439 38.29 42.50 -44.10
C ASP A 439 39.30 43.31 -43.26
N LEU A 440 39.22 43.21 -41.93
CA LEU A 440 40.16 43.85 -41.01
C LEU A 440 41.59 43.32 -41.20
N SER A 441 41.75 41.99 -41.29
CA SER A 441 43.04 41.35 -41.53
C SER A 441 43.65 41.79 -42.86
N ASP A 442 42.86 41.87 -43.93
CA ASP A 442 43.31 42.34 -45.24
C ASP A 442 43.83 43.79 -45.17
N LYS A 443 43.15 44.66 -44.41
CA LYS A 443 43.63 46.03 -44.19
C LYS A 443 44.93 46.07 -43.39
N MET A 444 45.05 45.29 -42.33
CA MET A 444 46.27 45.19 -41.54
C MET A 444 47.45 44.65 -42.37
N ALA A 445 47.20 43.65 -43.23
CA ALA A 445 48.19 43.10 -44.15
C ALA A 445 48.78 44.15 -45.10
N TRP A 446 47.96 45.10 -45.57
CA TRP A 446 48.43 46.20 -46.42
C TRP A 446 49.47 47.07 -45.69
N PHE A 447 49.24 47.41 -44.41
CA PHE A 447 50.18 48.22 -43.64
C PHE A 447 51.52 47.49 -43.41
N LEU A 448 51.46 46.20 -43.08
CA LEU A 448 52.66 45.37 -42.89
C LEU A 448 53.45 45.22 -44.20
N GLY A 449 52.77 44.96 -45.31
CA GLY A 449 53.39 44.83 -46.64
C GLY A 449 54.03 46.13 -47.16
N ASN A 450 53.61 47.29 -46.65
CA ASN A 450 54.17 48.60 -46.99
C ASN A 450 55.01 49.21 -45.84
N GLY A 451 55.35 48.43 -44.82
CA GLY A 451 55.94 48.92 -43.57
C GLY A 451 57.27 49.67 -43.76
N GLU A 452 58.20 49.13 -44.55
CA GLU A 452 59.50 49.78 -44.80
C GLU A 452 59.33 51.13 -45.52
N ALA A 453 58.44 51.19 -46.51
CA ALA A 453 58.16 52.41 -47.25
C ALA A 453 57.47 53.48 -46.37
N LEU A 454 56.61 53.06 -45.44
CA LEU A 454 55.98 53.95 -44.45
C LEU A 454 57.02 54.49 -43.45
N VAL A 455 57.95 53.65 -42.99
CA VAL A 455 59.03 54.07 -42.08
C VAL A 455 59.96 55.08 -42.76
N SER A 456 60.36 54.82 -44.00
CA SER A 456 61.14 55.78 -44.80
C SER A 456 60.38 57.08 -45.08
N ALA A 457 59.05 57.05 -45.08
CA ALA A 457 58.20 58.22 -45.25
C ALA A 457 57.80 58.93 -43.94
N SER A 458 58.37 58.54 -42.79
CA SER A 458 57.97 59.01 -41.46
C SER A 458 58.13 60.51 -41.20
N ALA A 459 58.87 61.24 -42.05
CA ALA A 459 58.95 62.70 -42.00
C ALA A 459 57.66 63.41 -42.45
N ASN A 460 56.77 62.70 -43.16
CA ASN A 460 55.51 63.26 -43.65
C ASN A 460 54.46 63.29 -42.53
N SER A 461 53.84 64.46 -42.32
CA SER A 461 52.83 64.65 -41.27
C SER A 461 51.60 63.75 -41.44
N GLU A 462 51.24 63.38 -42.67
CA GLU A 462 50.13 62.45 -42.94
C GLU A 462 50.49 61.00 -42.59
N VAL A 463 51.78 60.61 -42.68
CA VAL A 463 52.25 59.29 -42.21
C VAL A 463 52.20 59.22 -40.69
N LEU A 464 52.58 60.30 -40.00
CA LEU A 464 52.47 60.38 -38.54
C LEU A 464 51.01 60.39 -38.07
N LYS A 465 50.12 61.10 -38.76
CA LYS A 465 48.66 61.03 -38.50
C LYS A 465 48.10 59.63 -38.78
N GLY A 466 48.60 58.96 -39.83
CA GLY A 466 48.24 57.57 -40.11
C GLY A 466 48.63 56.62 -38.99
N ALA A 467 49.84 56.78 -38.43
CA ALA A 467 50.28 56.05 -37.24
C ALA A 467 49.38 56.34 -36.02
N ASP A 468 48.96 57.60 -35.81
CA ASP A 468 48.01 57.94 -34.74
C ASP A 468 46.65 57.27 -34.93
N VAL A 469 46.13 57.21 -36.17
CA VAL A 469 44.87 56.50 -36.47
C VAL A 469 45.02 54.99 -36.24
N ILE A 470 46.16 54.40 -36.60
CA ILE A 470 46.49 53.00 -36.30
C ILE A 470 46.47 52.77 -34.79
N ASP A 471 47.16 53.61 -34.01
CA ASP A 471 47.22 53.45 -32.55
C ASP A 471 45.85 53.60 -31.88
N ILE A 472 45.00 54.50 -32.38
CA ILE A 472 43.61 54.66 -31.92
C ILE A 472 42.78 53.42 -32.26
N ALA A 473 42.88 52.93 -33.50
CA ALA A 473 42.13 51.75 -33.95
C ALA A 473 42.52 50.51 -33.16
N LEU A 474 43.82 50.29 -32.95
CA LEU A 474 44.35 49.19 -32.15
C LEU A 474 43.97 49.32 -30.67
N SER A 475 43.89 50.53 -30.11
CA SER A 475 43.43 50.76 -28.74
C SER A 475 41.94 50.42 -28.56
N ASN A 476 41.11 50.68 -29.58
CA ASN A 476 39.70 50.29 -29.55
C ASN A 476 39.54 48.78 -29.76
N LEU A 477 40.30 48.19 -30.69
CA LEU A 477 40.31 46.75 -30.93
C LEU A 477 40.84 45.97 -29.72
N SER A 478 41.84 46.47 -29.01
CA SER A 478 42.38 45.80 -27.81
C SER A 478 41.38 45.70 -26.66
N ARG A 479 40.28 46.47 -26.69
CA ARG A 479 39.18 46.34 -25.71
C ARG A 479 38.20 45.22 -26.06
N VAL A 480 38.16 44.80 -27.32
CA VAL A 480 37.16 43.86 -27.84
C VAL A 480 37.79 42.52 -28.20
N LEU A 481 39.03 42.50 -28.72
CA LEU A 481 39.73 41.28 -29.14
C LEU A 481 39.87 40.22 -28.04
N PRO A 482 40.23 40.54 -26.77
CA PRO A 482 40.33 39.52 -25.73
C PRO A 482 38.98 38.87 -25.39
N VAL A 483 37.90 39.65 -25.43
CA VAL A 483 36.54 39.16 -25.18
C VAL A 483 36.09 38.28 -26.35
N LEU A 484 36.35 38.72 -27.58
CA LEU A 484 36.09 37.91 -28.79
C LEU A 484 36.85 36.59 -28.75
N GLU A 485 38.12 36.58 -28.34
CA GLU A 485 38.93 35.36 -28.28
C GLU A 485 38.34 34.34 -27.31
N MET A 486 37.96 34.78 -26.11
CA MET A 486 37.31 33.91 -25.12
C MET A 486 35.95 33.41 -25.61
N SER A 487 35.10 34.30 -26.14
CA SER A 487 33.77 33.93 -26.62
C SER A 487 33.80 33.03 -27.86
N VAL A 488 34.77 33.19 -28.76
CA VAL A 488 34.96 32.30 -29.93
C VAL A 488 35.38 30.90 -29.49
N ALA A 489 36.29 30.78 -28.51
CA ALA A 489 36.69 29.48 -27.98
C ALA A 489 35.50 28.75 -27.33
N GLU A 490 34.72 29.46 -26.49
CA GLU A 490 33.52 28.92 -25.86
C GLU A 490 32.46 28.54 -26.90
N TYR A 491 32.26 29.36 -27.93
CA TYR A 491 31.31 29.09 -29.02
C TYR A 491 31.65 27.81 -29.78
N ILE A 492 32.93 27.55 -30.06
CA ILE A 492 33.37 26.29 -30.69
C ILE A 492 32.99 25.10 -29.81
N GLU A 493 33.34 25.14 -28.52
CA GLU A 493 33.07 24.04 -27.58
C GLU A 493 31.57 23.75 -27.46
N VAL A 494 30.76 24.79 -27.29
CA VAL A 494 29.30 24.66 -27.19
C VAL A 494 28.71 24.20 -28.53
N SER A 495 29.25 24.63 -29.67
CA SER A 495 28.79 24.20 -31.00
C SER A 495 29.06 22.71 -31.23
N GLU A 496 30.26 22.23 -30.91
CA GLU A 496 30.61 20.81 -31.03
C GLU A 496 29.73 19.95 -30.11
N ARG A 497 29.51 20.40 -28.87
CA ARG A 497 28.60 19.74 -27.93
C ARG A 497 27.16 19.70 -28.46
N THR A 498 26.69 20.78 -29.07
CA THR A 498 25.33 20.87 -29.66
C THR A 498 25.16 19.86 -30.81
N ILE A 499 26.17 19.72 -31.67
CA ILE A 499 26.17 18.74 -32.77
C ILE A 499 26.15 17.31 -32.23
N ALA A 500 26.98 17.01 -31.22
CA ALA A 500 27.00 15.71 -30.57
C ALA A 500 25.64 15.36 -29.96
N LEU A 501 25.04 16.27 -29.20
CA LEU A 501 23.71 16.11 -28.59
C LEU A 501 22.61 15.93 -29.64
N THR A 502 22.68 16.64 -30.76
CA THR A 502 21.72 16.50 -31.87
C THR A 502 21.81 15.11 -32.51
N THR A 503 23.03 14.64 -32.76
CA THR A 503 23.28 13.31 -33.33
C THR A 503 22.82 12.21 -32.39
N GLU A 504 23.10 12.35 -31.08
CA GLU A 504 22.63 11.44 -30.05
C GLU A 504 21.09 11.41 -30.02
N LEU A 505 20.44 12.57 -30.04
CA LEU A 505 18.98 12.68 -30.03
C LEU A 505 18.34 11.96 -31.23
N GLU A 506 18.89 12.12 -32.42
CA GLU A 506 18.42 11.41 -33.63
C GLU A 506 18.59 9.88 -33.48
N SER A 507 19.72 9.42 -32.94
CA SER A 507 19.96 7.99 -32.69
C SER A 507 18.99 7.39 -31.66
N LEU A 508 18.66 8.16 -30.60
CA LEU A 508 17.71 7.76 -29.57
C LEU A 508 16.29 7.70 -30.12
N LYS A 509 15.87 8.70 -30.93
CA LYS A 509 14.56 8.71 -31.60
C LYS A 509 14.37 7.51 -32.52
N LYS A 510 15.40 7.16 -33.31
CA LYS A 510 15.36 5.98 -34.16
C LYS A 510 15.24 4.69 -33.34
N SER A 511 16.06 4.55 -32.29
CA SER A 511 16.02 3.37 -31.42
C SER A 511 14.68 3.24 -30.68
N MET A 512 14.05 4.37 -30.33
CA MET A 512 12.70 4.42 -29.76
C MET A 512 11.66 3.88 -30.74
N GLU A 513 11.67 4.35 -32.00
CA GLU A 513 10.78 3.89 -33.06
C GLU A 513 10.94 2.38 -33.33
N ASP A 514 12.18 1.90 -33.40
CA ASP A 514 12.48 0.47 -33.59
C ASP A 514 11.93 -0.39 -32.44
N LEU A 515 12.04 0.09 -31.18
CA LEU A 515 11.49 -0.60 -30.02
C LEU A 515 9.96 -0.56 -29.98
N GLU A 516 9.33 0.58 -30.30
CA GLU A 516 7.87 0.70 -30.34
C GLU A 516 7.25 -0.25 -31.36
N ASN A 517 7.89 -0.40 -32.52
CA ASN A 517 7.49 -1.39 -33.53
C ASN A 517 7.63 -2.82 -32.99
N ARG A 518 8.77 -3.14 -32.36
CA ARG A 518 8.99 -4.48 -31.77
C ARG A 518 8.00 -4.82 -30.65
N ILE A 519 7.69 -3.85 -29.79
CA ILE A 519 6.67 -3.99 -28.73
C ILE A 519 5.30 -4.28 -29.35
N SER A 520 4.93 -3.55 -30.41
CA SER A 520 3.67 -3.75 -31.11
C SER A 520 3.55 -5.15 -31.74
N GLU A 521 4.67 -5.70 -32.24
CA GLU A 521 4.71 -7.08 -32.77
C GLU A 521 4.51 -8.14 -31.68
N LEU A 522 5.08 -7.92 -30.48
CA LEU A 522 5.07 -8.89 -29.38
C LEU A 522 3.84 -8.77 -28.46
N GLN A 523 3.14 -7.64 -28.50
CA GLN A 523 2.05 -7.32 -27.56
C GLN A 523 0.94 -8.37 -27.56
N GLU A 524 0.50 -8.84 -28.73
CA GLU A 524 -0.60 -9.80 -28.80
C GLU A 524 -0.24 -11.14 -28.11
N GLU A 525 1.00 -11.61 -28.32
CA GLU A 525 1.49 -12.84 -27.70
C GLU A 525 1.68 -12.66 -26.19
N ALA A 526 2.24 -11.51 -25.78
CA ALA A 526 2.41 -11.20 -24.37
C ALA A 526 1.07 -11.17 -23.61
N GLU A 527 0.07 -10.46 -24.15
CA GLU A 527 -1.27 -10.44 -23.55
C GLU A 527 -1.94 -11.82 -23.58
N ARG A 528 -1.67 -12.65 -24.59
CA ARG A 528 -2.17 -14.03 -24.64
C ARG A 528 -1.55 -14.87 -23.54
N ALA A 529 -0.24 -14.78 -23.34
CA ALA A 529 0.47 -15.48 -22.27
C ALA A 529 -0.06 -15.08 -20.89
N GLU A 530 -0.25 -13.78 -20.63
CA GLU A 530 -0.86 -13.27 -19.38
C GLU A 530 -2.28 -13.82 -19.16
N ARG A 531 -3.13 -13.78 -20.20
CA ARG A 531 -4.51 -14.30 -20.10
C ARG A 531 -4.53 -15.81 -19.85
N GLU A 532 -3.65 -16.56 -20.47
CA GLU A 532 -3.54 -18.01 -20.25
C GLU A 532 -3.05 -18.32 -18.85
N HIS A 533 -2.03 -17.61 -18.37
CA HIS A 533 -1.53 -17.75 -17.01
C HIS A 533 -2.60 -17.41 -15.97
N ALA A 534 -3.36 -16.33 -16.17
CA ALA A 534 -4.48 -15.96 -15.30
C ALA A 534 -5.57 -17.06 -15.25
N LYS A 535 -5.87 -17.72 -16.38
CA LYS A 535 -6.79 -18.86 -16.43
C LYS A 535 -6.27 -20.07 -15.64
N VAL A 536 -4.96 -20.32 -15.68
CA VAL A 536 -4.34 -21.40 -14.89
C VAL A 536 -4.49 -21.12 -13.40
N LEU A 537 -4.18 -19.90 -12.95
CA LEU A 537 -4.37 -19.49 -11.55
C LEU A 537 -5.84 -19.56 -11.10
N GLU A 538 -6.76 -19.13 -11.97
CA GLU A 538 -8.21 -19.26 -11.75
C GLU A 538 -8.60 -20.73 -11.56
N ALA A 539 -8.17 -21.62 -12.46
CA ALA A 539 -8.50 -23.03 -12.38
C ALA A 539 -7.94 -23.69 -11.12
N ILE A 540 -6.68 -23.41 -10.75
CA ILE A 540 -6.07 -23.93 -9.51
C ILE A 540 -6.87 -23.45 -8.29
N SER A 541 -7.26 -22.17 -8.26
CA SER A 541 -8.03 -21.59 -7.16
C SER A 541 -9.42 -22.22 -7.03
N ILE A 542 -10.10 -22.46 -8.15
CA ILE A 542 -11.40 -23.14 -8.18
C ILE A 542 -11.26 -24.61 -7.76
N GLN A 543 -10.23 -25.32 -8.23
CA GLN A 543 -9.96 -26.70 -7.84
C GLN A 543 -9.61 -26.82 -6.34
N ALA A 544 -8.84 -25.88 -5.79
CA ALA A 544 -8.59 -25.82 -4.34
C ALA A 544 -9.89 -25.57 -3.55
N ALA A 545 -10.76 -24.69 -4.06
CA ALA A 545 -12.07 -24.44 -3.45
C ALA A 545 -12.99 -25.67 -3.51
N MET A 546 -12.87 -26.51 -4.54
CA MET A 546 -13.65 -27.76 -4.67
C MET A 546 -13.44 -28.72 -3.49
N LEU A 547 -12.26 -28.72 -2.85
CA LEU A 547 -12.00 -29.55 -1.65
C LEU A 547 -13.01 -29.27 -0.54
N PHE A 548 -13.28 -27.99 -0.27
CA PHE A 548 -14.25 -27.57 0.75
C PHE A 548 -15.69 -27.77 0.31
N VAL A 549 -15.93 -27.77 -1.02
CA VAL A 549 -17.25 -28.00 -1.60
C VAL A 549 -17.65 -29.46 -1.55
N GLU A 550 -16.71 -30.39 -1.56
CA GLU A 550 -17.01 -31.82 -1.51
C GLU A 550 -17.42 -32.31 -0.12
N GLU A 551 -16.88 -31.68 0.93
CA GLU A 551 -17.19 -31.98 2.32
C GLU A 551 -18.58 -31.49 2.74
N GLU A 552 -19.35 -32.31 3.46
CA GLU A 552 -20.64 -31.92 3.98
C GLU A 552 -20.49 -31.01 5.21
N ILE A 553 -21.25 -29.91 5.24
CA ILE A 553 -21.25 -28.99 6.38
C ILE A 553 -22.11 -29.61 7.49
N THR A 554 -21.52 -29.94 8.63
CA THR A 554 -22.21 -30.60 9.76
C THR A 554 -22.43 -29.69 10.96
N SER A 555 -21.79 -28.51 10.99
CA SER A 555 -21.86 -27.55 12.10
C SER A 555 -21.86 -26.11 11.60
N LEU A 556 -22.29 -25.17 12.45
CA LEU A 556 -22.21 -23.74 12.15
C LEU A 556 -20.76 -23.26 11.99
N GLU A 557 -19.83 -23.84 12.75
CA GLU A 557 -18.41 -23.50 12.60
C GLU A 557 -17.85 -24.00 11.27
N GLY A 558 -18.26 -25.21 10.84
CA GLY A 558 -17.99 -25.70 9.49
C GLY A 558 -18.56 -24.77 8.42
N ALA A 559 -19.77 -24.23 8.63
CA ALA A 559 -20.38 -23.26 7.72
C ALA A 559 -19.58 -21.95 7.65
N ARG A 560 -19.10 -21.42 8.78
CA ARG A 560 -18.27 -20.21 8.83
C ARG A 560 -16.93 -20.42 8.13
N ASN A 561 -16.27 -21.55 8.39
CA ASN A 561 -15.03 -21.91 7.71
C ASN A 561 -15.25 -22.02 6.19
N TYR A 562 -16.33 -22.69 5.77
CA TYR A 562 -16.73 -22.79 4.37
C TYR A 562 -16.87 -21.40 3.71
N VAL A 563 -17.63 -20.49 4.32
CA VAL A 563 -17.78 -19.11 3.81
C VAL A 563 -16.44 -18.39 3.74
N SER A 564 -15.61 -18.48 4.78
CA SER A 564 -14.29 -17.85 4.82
C SER A 564 -13.40 -18.32 3.67
N LYS A 565 -13.34 -19.63 3.41
CA LYS A 565 -12.50 -20.22 2.36
C LYS A 565 -12.99 -19.91 0.94
N LEU A 566 -14.30 -19.85 0.71
CA LEU A 566 -14.86 -19.64 -0.64
C LEU A 566 -15.07 -18.17 -1.03
N SER A 567 -15.13 -17.26 -0.07
CA SER A 567 -15.46 -15.84 -0.32
C SER A 567 -14.56 -15.19 -1.38
N GLY A 568 -13.26 -15.46 -1.32
CA GLY A 568 -12.29 -14.91 -2.27
C GLY A 568 -12.52 -15.42 -3.70
N VAL A 569 -12.68 -16.73 -3.87
CA VAL A 569 -12.89 -17.38 -5.18
C VAL A 569 -14.20 -16.91 -5.81
N LEU A 570 -15.29 -16.90 -5.04
CA LEU A 570 -16.60 -16.43 -5.51
C LEU A 570 -16.59 -14.96 -5.93
N ASN A 571 -15.91 -14.10 -5.18
CA ASN A 571 -15.84 -12.69 -5.52
C ASN A 571 -14.95 -12.45 -6.74
N ASN A 572 -13.77 -13.07 -6.79
CA ASN A 572 -12.75 -12.78 -7.79
C ASN A 572 -13.09 -13.36 -9.17
N TYR A 573 -13.70 -14.54 -9.23
CA TYR A 573 -13.94 -15.25 -10.50
C TYR A 573 -15.41 -15.26 -10.92
N PHE A 574 -16.33 -15.09 -9.98
CA PHE A 574 -17.78 -15.14 -10.25
C PHE A 574 -18.51 -13.83 -9.96
N ASN A 575 -17.83 -12.82 -9.39
CA ASN A 575 -18.43 -11.56 -8.95
C ASN A 575 -19.62 -11.78 -7.98
N ILE A 576 -19.57 -12.85 -7.19
CA ILE A 576 -20.58 -13.21 -6.18
C ILE A 576 -20.05 -12.80 -4.81
N ARG A 577 -20.76 -11.88 -4.15
CA ARG A 577 -20.44 -11.49 -2.78
C ARG A 577 -20.95 -12.51 -1.77
N ALA A 578 -20.09 -12.99 -0.89
CA ALA A 578 -20.44 -13.89 0.21
C ALA A 578 -21.57 -13.34 1.09
N SER A 579 -21.60 -12.01 1.32
CA SER A 579 -22.67 -11.34 2.08
C SER A 579 -24.06 -11.52 1.50
N THR A 580 -24.15 -11.71 0.18
CA THR A 580 -25.41 -11.95 -0.52
C THR A 580 -25.67 -13.45 -0.68
N ARG A 581 -24.63 -14.23 -0.97
CA ARG A 581 -24.73 -15.68 -1.20
C ARG A 581 -25.09 -16.46 0.07
N TYR A 582 -24.46 -16.14 1.20
CA TYR A 582 -24.58 -16.85 2.48
C TYR A 582 -25.28 -16.01 3.54
N ARG A 583 -26.29 -15.24 3.12
CA ARG A 583 -26.95 -14.23 3.94
C ARG A 583 -27.51 -14.79 5.24
N THR A 584 -28.09 -15.99 5.22
CA THR A 584 -28.75 -16.59 6.39
C THR A 584 -27.75 -16.84 7.53
N LEU A 585 -26.57 -17.38 7.24
CA LEU A 585 -25.51 -17.59 8.23
C LEU A 585 -25.01 -16.25 8.80
N LEU A 586 -24.76 -15.26 7.93
CA LEU A 586 -24.23 -13.96 8.36
C LEU A 586 -25.23 -13.17 9.21
N TRP A 587 -26.52 -13.25 8.87
CA TRP A 587 -27.58 -12.68 9.68
C TRP A 587 -27.73 -13.36 11.03
N TYR A 588 -27.53 -14.68 11.08
CA TYR A 588 -27.49 -15.41 12.33
C TYR A 588 -26.32 -14.97 13.21
N ASP A 589 -25.12 -14.84 12.64
CA ASP A 589 -23.94 -14.36 13.37
C ASP A 589 -24.11 -12.91 13.88
N ASP A 590 -24.70 -12.02 13.07
CA ASP A 590 -25.04 -10.66 13.49
C ASP A 590 -26.07 -10.65 14.63
N PHE A 591 -27.06 -11.55 14.59
CA PHE A 591 -28.05 -11.70 15.66
C PHE A 591 -27.41 -12.18 16.96
N ILE A 592 -26.57 -13.23 16.90
CA ILE A 592 -25.86 -13.76 18.07
C ILE A 592 -24.96 -12.70 18.69
N ARG A 593 -24.24 -11.92 17.87
CA ARG A 593 -23.42 -10.80 18.35
C ARG A 593 -24.28 -9.76 19.08
N ALA A 594 -25.41 -9.36 18.49
CA ALA A 594 -26.31 -8.39 19.11
C ALA A 594 -26.94 -8.90 20.42
N ASP A 595 -27.23 -10.20 20.53
CA ASP A 595 -27.72 -10.83 21.76
C ASP A 595 -26.65 -10.86 22.86
N LEU A 596 -25.41 -11.17 22.51
CA LEU A 596 -24.27 -11.12 23.43
C LEU A 596 -24.03 -9.69 23.93
N GLU A 597 -24.00 -8.71 23.04
CA GLU A 597 -23.87 -7.29 23.39
C GLU A 597 -25.02 -6.83 24.32
N ALA A 598 -26.26 -7.27 24.05
CA ALA A 598 -27.41 -6.94 24.90
C ALA A 598 -27.36 -7.59 26.30
N LYS A 599 -26.71 -8.76 26.43
CA LYS A 599 -26.49 -9.44 27.72
C LYS A 599 -25.34 -8.84 28.52
N GLU A 600 -24.32 -8.34 27.84
CA GLU A 600 -23.13 -7.73 28.46
C GLU A 600 -23.34 -6.26 28.87
N GLY A 601 -24.30 -5.56 28.25
CA GLY A 601 -24.83 -4.26 28.70
C GLY A 601 -24.38 -3.06 27.87
#